data_AF-A0AAJ2B2A5-F1
#
_entry.id   AF-A0AAJ2B2A5-F1
#
_cell.length_a   1.000
_cell.length_b   1.000
_cell.length_c   1.000
_cell.angle_alpha   90.00
_cell.angle_beta   90.00
_cell.angle_gamma   90.00
#
_symmetry.space_group_name_H-M   'P 1'
#
loop_
_entity.id
_entity.type
_entity.pdbx_description
1 polymer ?
#
loop_
_entity_poly.entity_id
_entity_poly.type
_entity_poly.pdbx_seq_one_letter_code
_entity_poly.pdbx_strand_id
1 'polypeptide(L)'
;MTRVSAPDIERCVLDLLRSRAETASICPSDVARALTHDEDGWRDLMPAVRDVAARMAHRQRLKITQGETTLDPDDIGHGPIRLRRGPGFPASG
;
A
#
# COMPACT_ATOMS: atom_id res chain seq x y z
N MET A 1 -17.39 -13.79 -7.87
CA MET A 1 -16.43 -13.11 -6.97
C MET A 1 -15.63 -12.14 -7.81
N THR A 2 -15.74 -10.84 -7.56
CA THR A 2 -15.03 -9.82 -8.34
C THR A 2 -13.53 -9.95 -8.07
N ARG A 3 -12.73 -10.11 -9.12
CA ARG A 3 -11.28 -10.17 -9.01
C ARG A 3 -10.75 -8.79 -8.61
N VAL A 4 -9.98 -8.70 -7.53
CA VAL A 4 -9.29 -7.47 -7.11
C VAL A 4 -8.30 -7.06 -8.20
N SER A 5 -8.40 -5.83 -8.68
CA SER A 5 -7.54 -5.26 -9.72
C SER A 5 -6.51 -4.27 -9.15
N ALA A 6 -5.48 -3.94 -9.91
CA ALA A 6 -4.48 -2.95 -9.50
C ALA A 6 -5.09 -1.56 -9.17
N PRO A 7 -6.06 -1.03 -9.96
CA PRO A 7 -6.79 0.18 -9.57
C PRO A 7 -7.56 0.08 -8.25
N ASP A 8 -8.14 -1.09 -7.93
CA ASP A 8 -8.82 -1.29 -6.65
C ASP A 8 -7.84 -1.21 -5.47
N ILE A 9 -6.68 -1.83 -5.62
CA ILE A 9 -5.59 -1.76 -4.64
C ILE A 9 -5.12 -0.31 -4.46
N GLU A 10 -4.86 0.39 -5.56
CA GLU A 10 -4.39 1.78 -5.52
C GLU A 10 -5.40 2.67 -4.79
N ARG A 11 -6.70 2.54 -5.11
CA ARG A 11 -7.77 3.29 -4.41
C ARG A 11 -7.81 2.96 -2.92
N CYS A 12 -7.78 1.68 -2.57
CA CYS A 12 -7.80 1.25 -1.17
C CYS A 12 -6.60 1.79 -0.37
N VAL A 13 -5.40 1.79 -0.94
CA VAL A 13 -4.21 2.39 -0.31
C VAL A 13 -4.43 3.88 -0.01
N LEU A 14 -4.97 4.63 -0.97
CA LEU A 14 -5.23 6.06 -0.80
C LEU A 14 -6.27 6.31 0.27
N ASP A 15 -7.37 5.56 0.26
CA ASP A 15 -8.48 5.72 1.20
C ASP A 15 -8.03 5.40 2.63
N LEU A 16 -7.28 4.30 2.83
CA LEU A 16 -6.72 3.93 4.14
C LEU A 16 -5.70 4.95 4.65
N LEU A 17 -4.88 5.53 3.78
CA LEU A 17 -3.93 6.56 4.20
C LEU A 17 -4.62 7.90 4.46
N ARG A 18 -5.70 8.24 3.74
CA ARG A 18 -6.51 9.45 3.96
C ARG A 18 -7.24 9.42 5.29
N SER A 19 -7.73 8.25 5.71
CA SER A 19 -8.45 8.11 6.98
C SER A 19 -7.55 8.19 8.23
N ARG A 20 -6.22 8.20 8.06
CA ARG A 20 -5.24 8.31 9.15
C ARG A 20 -4.57 9.68 9.17
N ALA A 21 -3.88 10.00 10.26
CA ALA A 21 -3.05 11.21 10.36
C ALA A 21 -1.98 11.24 9.26
N GLU A 22 -1.50 12.44 8.89
CA GLU A 22 -0.58 12.62 7.76
C GLU A 22 0.74 11.85 7.89
N THR A 23 1.23 11.71 9.13
CA THR A 23 2.48 11.01 9.47
C THR A 23 2.27 9.51 9.72
N ALA A 24 1.02 9.04 9.74
CA ALA A 24 0.70 7.65 9.97
C ALA A 24 1.11 6.76 8.78
N SER A 25 1.07 5.46 9.01
CA SER A 25 1.39 4.46 7.99
C SER A 25 0.38 3.33 8.00
N ILE A 26 0.29 2.59 6.89
CA ILE A 26 -0.40 1.29 6.78
C ILE A 26 0.63 0.21 6.41
N CYS A 27 0.26 -1.07 6.46
CA CYS A 27 1.06 -2.16 5.86
C CYS A 27 0.30 -2.86 4.72
N PRO A 28 0.98 -3.68 3.90
CA PRO A 28 0.32 -4.39 2.80
C PRO A 28 -0.87 -5.28 3.25
N SER A 29 -0.82 -5.85 4.46
CA SER A 29 -1.93 -6.64 4.99
C SER A 29 -3.17 -5.80 5.35
N ASP A 30 -3.00 -4.54 5.77
CA ASP A 30 -4.14 -3.63 6.01
C ASP A 30 -4.95 -3.46 4.71
N VAL A 31 -4.25 -3.28 3.58
CA VAL A 31 -4.82 -3.11 2.25
C VAL A 31 -5.49 -4.41 1.78
N ALA A 32 -4.78 -5.53 1.87
CA ALA A 32 -5.29 -6.82 1.41
C ALA A 32 -6.56 -7.23 2.17
N ARG A 33 -6.57 -7.10 3.50
CA ARG A 33 -7.74 -7.41 4.35
C ARG A 33 -8.93 -6.48 4.10
N ALA A 34 -8.70 -5.25 3.63
CA ALA A 34 -9.77 -4.33 3.27
C ALA A 34 -10.42 -4.66 1.91
N LEU A 35 -9.73 -5.42 1.05
CA LEU A 35 -10.17 -5.73 -0.31
C LEU A 35 -10.86 -7.09 -0.46
N THR A 36 -10.72 -7.98 0.53
CA THR A 36 -11.36 -9.30 0.51
C THR A 36 -11.91 -9.68 1.88
N HIS A 37 -13.06 -10.36 1.87
CA HIS A 37 -13.67 -10.96 3.06
C HIS A 37 -13.18 -12.39 3.31
N ASP A 38 -12.33 -12.92 2.42
CA ASP A 38 -11.69 -14.22 2.56
C ASP A 38 -10.45 -14.12 3.47
N GLU A 39 -10.59 -14.66 4.68
CA GLU A 39 -9.55 -14.68 5.73
C GLU A 39 -8.28 -15.46 5.33
N ASP A 40 -8.38 -16.35 4.35
CA ASP A 40 -7.22 -17.05 3.80
C ASP A 40 -6.72 -16.36 2.52
N GLY A 41 -7.63 -15.89 1.67
CA GLY A 41 -7.33 -15.28 0.37
C GLY A 41 -6.62 -13.91 0.43
N TRP A 42 -6.62 -13.19 1.56
CA TRP A 42 -5.91 -11.90 1.63
C TRP A 42 -4.39 -12.06 1.49
N ARG A 43 -3.82 -13.22 1.86
CA ARG A 43 -2.38 -13.45 1.73
C ARG A 43 -1.96 -13.50 0.26
N ASP A 44 -2.80 -14.06 -0.60
CA ASP A 44 -2.57 -14.16 -2.04
C ASP A 44 -2.59 -12.79 -2.73
N LEU A 45 -3.20 -11.77 -2.10
CA LEU A 45 -3.18 -10.39 -2.59
C LEU A 45 -1.89 -9.65 -2.23
N MET A 46 -1.09 -10.13 -1.27
CA MET A 46 0.09 -9.40 -0.79
C MET A 46 1.12 -9.07 -1.90
N PRO A 47 1.46 -9.98 -2.83
CA PRO A 47 2.35 -9.66 -3.94
C PRO A 47 1.80 -8.52 -4.79
N ALA A 48 0.52 -8.58 -5.18
CA ALA A 48 -0.12 -7.55 -5.97
C ALA A 48 -0.17 -6.19 -5.24
N VAL A 49 -0.39 -6.21 -3.91
CA VAL A 49 -0.35 -4.99 -3.09
C VAL A 49 1.05 -4.38 -3.07
N ARG A 50 2.10 -5.19 -2.93
CA ARG A 50 3.49 -4.71 -2.99
C ARG A 50 3.81 -4.11 -4.36
N ASP A 51 3.43 -4.77 -5.45
CA ASP A 51 3.67 -4.26 -6.81
C ASP A 51 2.99 -2.91 -7.05
N VAL A 52 1.74 -2.75 -6.62
CA VAL A 52 1.03 -1.47 -6.72
C VAL A 52 1.69 -0.41 -5.83
N ALA A 53 2.09 -0.77 -4.61
CA ALA A 53 2.79 0.16 -3.72
C ALA A 53 4.12 0.65 -4.33
N ALA A 54 4.91 -0.24 -4.93
CA ALA A 54 6.15 0.11 -5.64
C ALA A 54 5.86 1.10 -6.78
N ARG A 55 4.86 0.82 -7.62
CA ARG A 55 4.45 1.73 -8.71
C ARG A 55 4.00 3.11 -8.20
N MET A 56 3.30 3.15 -7.06
CA MET A 56 2.91 4.42 -6.44
C MET A 56 4.11 5.16 -5.84
N ALA A 57 5.10 4.44 -5.29
CA ALA A 57 6.32 5.02 -4.75
C ALA A 57 7.24 5.58 -5.86
N HIS A 58 7.34 4.90 -7.01
CA HIS A 58 7.97 5.42 -8.23
C HIS A 58 7.36 6.76 -8.68
N ARG A 59 6.06 6.94 -8.49
CA ARG A 59 5.34 8.21 -8.75
C ARG A 59 5.41 9.20 -7.58
N GLN A 60 6.23 8.93 -6.57
CA GLN A 60 6.37 9.70 -5.34
C GLN A 60 5.07 9.89 -4.53
N ARG A 61 4.03 9.11 -4.82
CA ARG A 61 2.75 9.17 -4.10
C ARG A 61 2.85 8.50 -2.75
N LEU A 62 3.71 7.49 -2.65
CA LEU A 62 4.02 6.81 -1.40
C LEU A 62 5.50 6.91 -1.07
N LYS A 63 5.79 6.79 0.22
CA LYS A 63 7.10 6.45 0.76
C LYS A 63 7.01 5.08 1.41
N ILE A 64 7.91 4.16 1.05
CA ILE A 64 7.95 2.80 1.60
C ILE A 64 9.13 2.70 2.55
N THR A 65 8.92 2.08 3.71
CA THR A 65 9.99 1.91 4.70
C THR A 65 9.97 0.56 5.38
N GLN A 66 11.10 0.18 5.93
CA GLN A 66 11.23 -0.87 6.94
C GLN A 66 11.89 -0.27 8.17
N GLY A 67 11.15 -0.23 9.29
CA GLY A 67 11.53 0.59 10.45
C GLY A 67 11.59 2.08 10.08
N GLU A 68 12.76 2.69 10.33
CA GLU A 68 13.05 4.09 10.00
C GLU A 68 13.63 4.26 8.60
N THR A 69 14.12 3.18 7.99
CA THR A 69 14.80 3.19 6.69
C THR A 69 13.82 3.29 5.54
N THR A 70 14.07 4.21 4.63
CA THR A 70 13.33 4.29 3.36
C THR A 70 13.88 3.28 2.38
N LEU A 71 13.02 2.45 1.81
CA LEU A 71 13.41 1.43 0.84
C LEU A 71 13.36 1.98 -0.58
N ASP A 72 14.19 1.40 -1.43
CA ASP A 72 14.08 1.54 -2.88
C ASP A 72 12.79 0.84 -3.35
N PRO A 73 11.91 1.49 -4.14
CA PRO A 73 10.70 0.85 -4.68
C PRO A 73 10.96 -0.45 -5.45
N ASP A 74 12.16 -0.64 -6.02
CA ASP A 74 12.54 -1.85 -6.74
C ASP A 74 13.04 -2.98 -5.81
N ASP A 75 13.24 -2.69 -4.50
CA ASP A 75 13.64 -3.66 -3.47
C ASP A 75 12.76 -3.57 -2.21
N ILE A 76 11.51 -4.03 -2.34
CA ILE A 76 10.54 -4.08 -1.23
C ILE A 76 9.96 -5.49 -0.99
N GLY A 77 10.57 -6.53 -1.55
CA GLY A 77 10.07 -7.91 -1.49
C GLY A 77 10.24 -8.58 -0.11
N HIS A 78 11.06 -8.00 0.76
CA HIS A 78 11.54 -8.65 1.96
C HIS A 78 10.96 -8.02 3.24
N GLY A 79 10.50 -8.86 4.16
CA GLY A 79 10.11 -8.46 5.50
C GLY A 79 8.89 -7.53 5.61
N PRO A 80 8.60 -7.04 6.83
CA PRO A 80 7.49 -6.13 7.11
C PRO A 80 7.83 -4.72 6.62
N ILE A 81 6.98 -4.17 5.76
CA ILE A 81 7.09 -2.81 5.26
C ILE A 81 5.92 -1.94 5.70
N ARG A 82 6.15 -0.63 5.75
CA ARG A 82 5.12 0.40 5.99
C ARG A 82 4.99 1.29 4.78
N LEU A 83 3.75 1.60 4.42
CA LEU A 83 3.39 2.55 3.37
C LEU A 83 2.99 3.86 4.05
N ARG A 84 3.61 4.97 3.63
CA ARG A 84 3.32 6.34 4.10
C ARG A 84 2.99 7.24 2.94
N ARG A 85 2.33 8.37 3.22
CA ARG A 85 2.11 9.43 2.22
C ARG A 85 3.47 9.95 1.72
N GLY A 86 3.65 9.98 0.42
CA GLY A 86 4.80 10.61 -0.24
C GLY A 86 4.53 12.07 -0.61
N PRO A 87 5.52 12.81 -1.13
CA PRO A 87 5.34 14.21 -1.50
C PRO A 87 4.32 14.43 -2.64
N GLY A 88 4.12 13.42 -3.50
CA GLY A 88 3.08 13.43 -4.53
C GLY A 88 1.74 12.83 -4.08
N PHE A 89 1.54 12.60 -2.77
CA PHE A 89 0.27 12.05 -2.28
C PHE A 89 -0.88 13.01 -2.61
N PRO A 90 -1.97 12.55 -3.26
CA PRO A 90 -3.02 13.45 -3.68
C PRO A 90 -3.72 14.07 -2.47
N ALA A 91 -3.89 15.39 -2.49
CA ALA A 91 -4.68 16.10 -1.49
C ALA A 91 -6.07 15.47 -1.36
N SER A 92 -6.66 15.59 -0.17
CA SER A 92 -8.10 15.37 -0.04
C SER A 92 -8.79 16.42 -0.91
N GLY A 93 -9.42 15.97 -2.00
CA GLY A 93 -10.29 16.82 -2.80
C GLY A 93 -11.55 17.18 -2.05
#